data_AF-A0AAN5IGI6-F1
#
_entry.id   AF-A0AAN5IGI6-F1
#
_cell.length_a   1.000
_cell.length_b   1.000
_cell.length_c   1.000
_cell.angle_alpha   90.00
_cell.angle_beta   90.00
_cell.angle_gamma   90.00
#
_symmetry.space_group_name_H-M   'P 1'
#
loop_
_entity.id
_entity.type
_entity.pdbx_description
1 polymer ?
#
loop_
_entity_poly.entity_id
_entity_poly.type
_entity_poly.pdbx_seq_one_letter_code
_entity_poly.pdbx_strand_id
1 'polypeptide(L)'
;MDALKIMQKQLNLEGMLYIKRIQNNFVINAFYSTFNTITILGPLLFKAKVSSDLVKEPLLSHYAVDHELFHSLFTGTSSTLIDVYGSRSRCLMDHYGSMCSDFGKNMCNHAKNTIYEDGADAEGLRMLYEMFVKDHSGEMDNQIGVDDTTMQQAFFYFTSIFHCEHSENTHWIKDTHSRGSVRVNAVASLMPEFSKAFKCKAGDKMLTETAKCKIFGQDA
;
A
#
# COMPACT_ATOMS: atom_id res chain seq x y z
N MET A 1 7.22 -17.62 18.04
CA MET A 1 8.02 -18.22 16.94
C MET A 1 8.64 -19.57 17.29
N ASP A 2 8.83 -19.95 18.56
CA ASP A 2 9.53 -21.20 18.90
C ASP A 2 8.70 -22.49 18.79
N ALA A 3 7.39 -22.46 19.11
CA ALA A 3 6.55 -23.66 19.05
C ALA A 3 6.46 -24.26 17.64
N LEU A 4 6.42 -23.43 16.60
CA LEU A 4 6.27 -23.86 15.21
C LEU A 4 7.54 -24.55 14.67
N LYS A 5 8.72 -24.02 15.03
CA LYS A 5 10.01 -24.63 14.66
C LYS A 5 10.22 -25.97 15.35
N ILE A 6 9.73 -26.13 16.58
CA ILE A 6 9.77 -27.39 17.32
C ILE A 6 8.84 -28.41 16.66
N MET A 7 7.60 -28.02 16.31
CA MET A 7 6.66 -28.90 15.60
C MET A 7 7.19 -29.35 14.24
N GLN A 8 7.79 -28.46 13.44
CA GLN A 8 8.33 -28.80 12.11
C GLN A 8 9.44 -29.86 12.17
N LYS A 9 10.23 -29.93 13.25
CA LYS A 9 11.31 -30.92 13.42
C LYS A 9 10.81 -32.32 13.77
N GLN A 10 9.56 -32.45 14.21
CA GLN A 10 8.98 -33.72 14.70
C GLN A 10 7.95 -34.32 13.73
N LEU A 11 7.63 -33.65 12.63
CA LEU A 11 6.57 -34.05 11.71
C LEU A 11 7.10 -34.79 10.48
N ASN A 12 6.32 -35.76 10.01
CA ASN A 12 6.51 -36.38 8.70
C ASN A 12 6.14 -35.41 7.57
N LEU A 13 6.35 -35.82 6.31
CA LEU A 13 6.10 -34.97 5.13
C LEU A 13 4.66 -34.44 5.09
N GLU A 14 3.66 -35.26 5.41
CA GLU A 14 2.25 -34.84 5.47
C GLU A 14 2.01 -33.78 6.55
N GLY A 15 2.59 -33.97 7.74
CA GLY A 15 2.52 -32.98 8.82
C GLY A 15 3.20 -31.66 8.46
N MET A 16 4.33 -31.69 7.76
CA MET A 16 4.97 -30.47 7.24
C MET A 16 4.11 -29.77 6.19
N LEU A 17 3.48 -30.52 5.28
CA LEU A 17 2.56 -29.98 4.27
C LEU A 17 1.31 -29.38 4.94
N TYR A 18 0.79 -30.02 5.98
CA TYR A 18 -0.34 -29.51 6.76
C TYR A 18 0.00 -28.18 7.45
N ILE A 19 1.16 -28.09 8.12
CA ILE A 19 1.63 -26.83 8.71
C ILE A 19 1.81 -25.76 7.64
N LYS A 20 2.48 -26.08 6.52
CA LYS A 20 2.68 -25.12 5.42
C LYS A 20 1.35 -24.61 4.87
N ARG A 21 0.36 -25.50 4.73
CA ARG A 21 -0.99 -25.14 4.29
C ARG A 21 -1.71 -24.25 5.29
N ILE A 22 -1.60 -24.53 6.59
CA ILE A 22 -2.10 -23.62 7.64
C ILE A 22 -1.44 -22.26 7.51
N GLN A 23 -0.10 -22.21 7.49
CA GLN A 23 0.64 -20.95 7.38
C GLN A 23 0.19 -20.15 6.15
N ASN A 24 0.07 -20.80 4.99
CA ASN A 24 -0.39 -20.18 3.75
C ASN A 24 -1.85 -19.70 3.81
N ASN A 25 -2.74 -20.44 4.48
CA ASN A 25 -4.15 -20.08 4.62
C ASN A 25 -4.39 -18.90 5.58
N PHE A 26 -3.46 -18.66 6.51
CA PHE A 26 -3.55 -17.60 7.51
C PHE A 26 -2.65 -16.38 7.21
N VAL A 27 -2.08 -16.30 6.00
CA VAL A 27 -1.36 -15.09 5.56
C VAL A 27 -2.37 -13.98 5.28
N ILE A 28 -2.09 -12.78 5.81
CA ILE A 28 -2.77 -11.55 5.41
C ILE A 28 -2.14 -11.09 4.10
N ASN A 29 -2.73 -11.48 2.97
CA ASN A 29 -2.24 -11.09 1.65
C ASN A 29 -3.30 -11.12 0.56
N ALA A 30 -2.98 -10.48 -0.56
CA ALA A 30 -3.69 -10.54 -1.82
C ALA A 30 -2.68 -10.80 -2.96
N PHE A 31 -3.18 -11.19 -4.14
CA PHE A 31 -2.33 -11.46 -5.31
C PHE A 31 -3.06 -11.19 -6.62
N TYR A 32 -2.35 -10.60 -7.58
CA TYR A 32 -2.70 -10.58 -8.99
C TYR A 32 -1.90 -11.65 -9.74
N SER A 33 -2.60 -12.45 -10.55
CA SER A 33 -1.97 -13.51 -11.35
C SER A 33 -1.89 -13.17 -12.83
N THR A 34 -1.01 -13.87 -13.54
CA THR A 34 -0.86 -13.79 -15.00
C THR A 34 -2.12 -14.21 -15.78
N PHE A 35 -3.12 -14.80 -15.10
CA PHE A 35 -4.42 -15.14 -15.67
C PHE A 35 -5.48 -14.04 -15.45
N ASN A 36 -5.05 -12.80 -15.18
CA ASN A 36 -5.93 -11.65 -14.90
C ASN A 36 -6.94 -11.93 -13.79
N THR A 37 -6.47 -12.57 -12.71
CA THR A 37 -7.30 -12.94 -11.56
C THR A 37 -6.69 -12.36 -10.30
N ILE A 38 -7.53 -11.67 -9.52
CA ILE A 38 -7.22 -11.21 -8.16
C ILE A 38 -7.64 -12.30 -7.17
N THR A 39 -6.72 -12.68 -6.27
CA THR A 39 -6.97 -13.61 -5.17
C THR A 39 -6.83 -12.88 -3.85
N ILE A 40 -7.91 -12.79 -3.07
CA ILE A 40 -7.89 -12.24 -1.70
C ILE A 40 -7.93 -13.38 -0.70
N LEU A 41 -6.94 -13.44 0.21
CA LEU A 41 -6.95 -14.45 1.25
C LEU A 41 -7.94 -14.09 2.37
N GLY A 42 -8.64 -15.09 2.90
CA GLY A 42 -9.66 -14.92 3.94
C GLY A 42 -9.25 -14.05 5.15
N PRO A 43 -8.01 -14.17 5.69
CA PRO A 43 -7.54 -13.31 6.79
C PRO A 43 -7.60 -11.81 6.49
N LEU A 44 -7.43 -11.41 5.23
CA LEU A 44 -7.46 -10.01 4.80
C LEU A 44 -8.88 -9.43 4.79
N LEU A 45 -9.91 -10.27 4.79
CA LEU A 45 -11.32 -9.86 4.85
C LEU A 45 -11.78 -9.50 6.27
N PHE A 46 -10.98 -9.80 7.29
CA PHE A 46 -11.30 -9.43 8.66
C PHE A 46 -10.92 -7.98 8.92
N LYS A 47 -11.85 -7.21 9.49
CA LYS A 47 -11.60 -5.83 9.88
C LYS A 47 -10.56 -5.78 11.00
N ALA A 48 -9.51 -4.99 10.82
CA ALA A 48 -8.63 -4.66 11.92
C ALA A 48 -9.47 -3.93 12.99
N LYS A 49 -9.42 -4.41 14.24
CA LYS A 49 -10.26 -3.92 15.35
C LYS A 49 -10.19 -2.39 15.53
N VAL A 50 -9.03 -1.79 15.28
CA VAL A 50 -8.81 -0.34 15.38
C VAL A 50 -9.58 0.44 14.31
N SER A 51 -9.69 -0.10 13.10
CA SER A 51 -10.42 0.53 12.00
C SER A 51 -11.93 0.29 12.14
N SER A 52 -12.36 -0.90 12.58
CA SER A 52 -13.78 -1.28 12.61
C SER A 52 -14.67 -0.40 13.50
N ASP A 53 -14.10 0.21 14.53
CA ASP A 53 -14.85 1.01 15.50
C ASP A 53 -15.07 2.45 15.02
N LEU A 54 -14.24 2.92 14.08
CA LEU A 54 -14.25 4.29 13.56
C LEU A 54 -14.73 4.37 12.11
N VAL A 55 -14.44 3.36 11.29
CA VAL A 55 -14.90 3.22 9.91
C VAL A 55 -15.51 1.83 9.74
N LYS A 56 -16.80 1.79 9.37
CA LYS A 56 -17.53 0.53 9.24
C LYS A 56 -17.06 -0.30 8.04
N GLU A 57 -16.46 0.31 7.04
CA GLU A 57 -16.00 -0.38 5.83
C GLU A 57 -14.70 -1.17 6.07
N PRO A 58 -14.51 -2.33 5.40
CA PRO A 58 -13.27 -3.10 5.47
C PRO A 58 -12.15 -2.43 4.65
N LEU A 59 -11.73 -1.23 5.06
CA LEU A 59 -10.87 -0.34 4.28
C LEU A 59 -9.53 -0.99 3.89
N LEU A 60 -8.94 -1.81 4.76
CA LEU A 60 -7.71 -2.54 4.46
C LEU A 60 -7.90 -3.61 3.39
N SER A 61 -9.08 -4.25 3.35
CA SER A 61 -9.41 -5.22 2.31
C SER A 61 -9.57 -4.51 0.96
N HIS A 62 -10.25 -3.35 0.94
CA HIS A 62 -10.37 -2.55 -0.28
C HIS A 62 -9.02 -2.01 -0.75
N TYR A 63 -8.16 -1.56 0.16
CA TYR A 63 -6.78 -1.15 -0.14
C TYR A 63 -6.00 -2.25 -0.87
N ALA A 64 -6.06 -3.49 -0.36
CA ALA A 64 -5.41 -4.60 -1.01
C ALA A 64 -6.05 -4.95 -2.37
N VAL A 65 -7.38 -4.95 -2.46
CA VAL A 65 -8.09 -5.19 -3.74
C VAL A 65 -7.69 -4.17 -4.80
N ASP A 66 -7.66 -2.89 -4.46
CA ASP A 66 -7.33 -1.82 -5.39
C ASP A 66 -5.85 -1.91 -5.81
N HIS A 67 -4.94 -2.21 -4.89
CA HIS A 67 -3.55 -2.51 -5.22
C HIS A 67 -3.44 -3.65 -6.24
N GLU A 68 -4.07 -4.80 -5.99
CA GLU A 68 -4.02 -5.94 -6.92
C GLU A 68 -4.70 -5.65 -8.25
N LEU A 69 -5.75 -4.82 -8.29
CA LEU A 69 -6.41 -4.41 -9.51
C LEU A 69 -5.44 -3.69 -10.46
N PHE A 70 -4.60 -2.83 -9.91
CA PHE A 70 -3.65 -2.05 -10.69
C PHE A 70 -2.44 -2.86 -11.17
N HIS A 71 -2.18 -4.06 -10.64
CA HIS A 71 -1.20 -4.96 -11.25
C HIS A 71 -1.58 -5.44 -12.66
N SER A 72 -2.81 -5.23 -13.11
CA SER A 72 -3.17 -5.35 -14.54
C SER A 72 -2.43 -4.36 -15.44
N LEU A 73 -1.98 -3.22 -14.89
CA LEU A 73 -1.20 -2.19 -15.57
C LEU A 73 0.28 -2.19 -15.14
N PHE A 74 0.53 -2.50 -13.87
CA PHE A 74 1.85 -2.48 -13.25
C PHE A 74 2.33 -3.91 -12.97
N THR A 75 2.91 -4.55 -13.98
CA THR A 75 3.45 -5.91 -13.84
C THR A 75 4.75 -6.08 -14.61
N GLY A 76 5.70 -6.82 -14.03
CA GLY A 76 6.94 -7.20 -14.72
C GLY A 76 6.72 -8.03 -15.99
N THR A 77 5.54 -8.64 -16.14
CA THR A 77 5.16 -9.39 -17.34
C THR A 77 4.70 -8.50 -18.51
N SER A 78 4.34 -7.25 -18.23
CA SER A 78 4.01 -6.21 -19.22
C SER A 78 4.86 -4.96 -18.98
N SER A 79 6.18 -5.15 -18.87
CA SER A 79 7.13 -4.04 -18.70
C SER A 79 7.02 -2.97 -19.81
N THR A 80 6.55 -3.36 -20.99
CA THR A 80 6.29 -2.46 -22.12
C THR A 80 5.21 -1.41 -21.81
N LEU A 81 4.24 -1.69 -20.93
CA LEU A 81 3.23 -0.69 -20.54
C LEU A 81 3.86 0.45 -19.74
N ILE A 82 4.82 0.16 -18.85
CA ILE A 82 5.59 1.17 -18.13
C ILE A 82 6.35 2.08 -19.11
N ASP A 83 6.93 1.49 -20.15
CA ASP A 83 7.61 2.26 -21.21
C ASP A 83 6.63 3.15 -22.00
N VAL A 84 5.40 2.66 -22.27
CA VAL A 84 4.34 3.44 -22.93
C VAL A 84 3.93 4.66 -22.09
N TYR A 85 3.88 4.54 -20.76
CA TYR A 85 3.59 5.67 -19.87
C TYR A 85 4.74 6.69 -19.81
N GLY A 86 5.96 6.30 -20.17
CA GLY A 86 7.08 7.19 -20.50
C GLY A 86 7.47 8.15 -19.38
N SER A 87 7.22 9.45 -19.58
CA SER A 87 7.54 10.48 -18.57
C SER A 87 6.75 10.33 -17.27
N ARG A 88 5.52 9.78 -17.32
CA ARG A 88 4.68 9.60 -16.13
C ARG A 88 5.25 8.53 -15.20
N SER A 89 5.68 7.40 -15.73
CA SER A 89 6.36 6.37 -14.93
C SER A 89 7.71 6.83 -14.39
N ARG A 90 8.46 7.64 -15.16
CA ARG A 90 9.69 8.28 -14.67
C ARG A 90 9.42 9.24 -13.51
N CYS A 91 8.39 10.08 -13.62
CA CYS A 91 7.94 10.96 -12.53
C CYS A 91 7.72 10.17 -11.24
N LEU A 92 6.97 9.05 -11.32
CA LEU A 92 6.68 8.22 -10.15
C LEU A 92 7.94 7.55 -9.58
N MET A 93 8.78 6.97 -10.43
CA MET A 93 10.06 6.36 -10.02
C MET A 93 10.96 7.37 -9.30
N ASP A 94 11.15 8.55 -9.89
CA ASP A 94 12.01 9.59 -9.33
C ASP A 94 11.47 10.08 -7.98
N HIS A 95 10.14 10.23 -7.88
CA HIS A 95 9.47 10.62 -6.64
C HIS A 95 9.68 9.58 -5.53
N TYR A 96 9.36 8.30 -5.78
CA TYR A 96 9.57 7.23 -4.80
C TYR A 96 11.05 7.10 -4.41
N GLY A 97 11.96 7.23 -5.38
CA GLY A 97 13.40 7.25 -5.15
C GLY A 97 13.83 8.38 -4.20
N SER A 98 13.30 9.60 -4.37
CA SER A 98 13.62 10.74 -3.52
C SER A 98 13.14 10.59 -2.07
N MET A 99 12.07 9.82 -1.84
CA MET A 99 11.52 9.59 -0.49
C MET A 99 12.37 8.66 0.37
N CYS A 100 13.37 8.00 -0.23
CA CYS A 100 14.20 7.03 0.48
C CYS A 100 15.03 7.64 1.62
N SER A 101 15.53 8.87 1.45
CA SER A 101 16.35 9.53 2.46
C SER A 101 15.54 9.85 3.71
N ASP A 102 14.35 10.40 3.53
CA ASP A 102 13.49 10.87 4.60
C ASP A 102 12.70 9.75 5.27
N PHE A 103 12.20 8.79 4.49
CA PHE A 103 11.27 7.78 4.98
C PHE A 103 11.82 6.36 4.90
N GLY A 104 12.87 6.11 4.12
CA GLY A 104 13.49 4.80 3.98
C GLY A 104 14.78 4.59 4.78
N LYS A 105 15.25 5.63 5.51
CA LYS A 105 16.57 5.65 6.18
C LYS A 105 17.75 5.36 5.23
N ASN A 106 17.64 5.76 3.96
CA ASN A 106 18.57 5.42 2.88
C ASN A 106 18.71 3.91 2.61
N MET A 107 17.76 3.09 3.06
CA MET A 107 17.76 1.63 2.90
C MET A 107 16.61 1.20 2.01
N CYS A 108 16.66 1.59 0.73
CA CYS A 108 15.61 1.28 -0.24
C CYS A 108 16.16 0.55 -1.46
N ASN A 109 15.24 -0.11 -2.15
CA ASN A 109 15.48 -0.65 -3.49
C ASN A 109 15.64 0.48 -4.51
N HIS A 110 16.25 0.15 -5.65
CA HIS A 110 16.20 1.03 -6.80
C HIS A 110 14.76 1.19 -7.27
N ALA A 111 14.32 2.43 -7.51
CA ALA A 111 12.95 2.74 -7.94
C ALA A 111 12.51 1.98 -9.21
N LYS A 112 13.45 1.67 -10.10
CA LYS A 112 13.18 0.84 -11.29
C LYS A 112 12.73 -0.58 -10.96
N ASN A 113 13.15 -1.13 -9.82
CA ASN A 113 12.78 -2.47 -9.39
C ASN A 113 11.42 -2.49 -8.69
N THR A 114 11.04 -1.38 -8.05
CA THR A 114 9.81 -1.27 -7.24
C THR A 114 8.63 -0.65 -7.97
N ILE A 115 8.85 -0.07 -9.16
CA ILE A 115 7.80 0.66 -9.91
C ILE A 115 6.51 -0.13 -10.15
N TYR A 116 6.59 -1.47 -10.23
CA TYR A 116 5.40 -2.29 -10.42
C TYR A 116 4.51 -2.33 -9.17
N GLU A 117 5.13 -2.28 -7.98
CA GLU A 117 4.45 -2.22 -6.69
C GLU A 117 4.07 -0.78 -6.34
N ASP A 118 5.00 0.15 -6.54
CA ASP A 118 4.82 1.58 -6.26
C ASP A 118 3.72 2.18 -7.13
N GLY A 119 3.62 1.76 -8.41
CA GLY A 119 2.55 2.15 -9.31
C GLY A 119 1.18 1.62 -8.89
N ALA A 120 1.12 0.35 -8.48
CA ALA A 120 -0.08 -0.28 -7.96
C ALA A 120 -0.57 0.40 -6.67
N ASP A 121 0.34 0.72 -5.74
CA ASP A 121 0.02 1.53 -4.56
C ASP A 121 -0.52 2.91 -4.89
N ALA A 122 0.16 3.61 -5.82
CA ALA A 122 -0.15 4.99 -6.12
C ALA A 122 -1.54 5.16 -6.72
N GLU A 123 -1.87 4.34 -7.72
CA GLU A 123 -3.19 4.41 -8.35
C GLU A 123 -4.26 3.71 -7.51
N GLY A 124 -3.92 2.63 -6.81
CA GLY A 124 -4.83 1.93 -5.90
C GLY A 124 -5.32 2.82 -4.77
N LEU A 125 -4.42 3.56 -4.09
CA LEU A 125 -4.84 4.44 -3.00
C LEU A 125 -5.69 5.62 -3.49
N ARG A 126 -5.40 6.16 -4.68
CA ARG A 126 -6.22 7.23 -5.28
C ARG A 126 -7.64 6.77 -5.59
N MET A 127 -7.76 5.61 -6.24
CA MET A 127 -9.06 5.00 -6.50
C MET A 127 -9.83 4.76 -5.20
N LEU A 128 -9.16 4.18 -4.19
CA LEU A 128 -9.77 3.95 -2.90
C LEU A 128 -10.25 5.24 -2.24
N TYR A 129 -9.47 6.31 -2.32
CA TYR A 129 -9.84 7.60 -1.77
C TYR A 129 -11.06 8.21 -2.46
N GLU A 130 -11.12 8.14 -3.79
CA GLU A 130 -12.28 8.60 -4.55
C GLU A 130 -13.56 7.84 -4.16
N MET A 131 -13.47 6.52 -4.00
CA MET A 131 -14.58 5.70 -3.50
C MET A 131 -14.97 6.08 -2.07
N PHE A 132 -13.97 6.25 -1.18
CA PHE A 132 -14.20 6.62 0.20
C PHE A 132 -14.92 7.97 0.34
N VAL A 133 -14.51 8.98 -0.44
CA VAL A 133 -15.16 10.30 -0.49
C VAL A 133 -16.59 10.21 -0.98
N LYS A 134 -16.85 9.36 -1.98
CA LYS A 134 -18.20 9.14 -2.51
C LYS A 134 -19.12 8.53 -1.44
N ASP A 135 -18.63 7.55 -0.70
CA ASP A 135 -19.40 6.86 0.33
C ASP A 135 -19.61 7.70 1.60
N HIS A 136 -18.69 8.61 1.89
CA HIS A 136 -18.73 9.52 3.06
C HIS A 136 -18.95 10.98 2.65
N SER A 137 -19.68 11.20 1.55
CA SER A 137 -19.94 12.54 1.02
C SER A 137 -20.66 13.40 2.06
N GLY A 138 -20.10 14.57 2.38
CA GLY A 138 -20.60 15.46 3.43
C GLY A 138 -20.14 15.13 4.85
N GLU A 139 -19.40 14.05 5.04
CA GLU A 139 -18.87 13.62 6.36
C GLU A 139 -17.34 13.74 6.47
N MET A 140 -16.65 14.10 5.38
CA MET A 140 -15.18 14.13 5.32
C MET A 140 -14.53 15.03 6.38
N ASP A 141 -15.20 16.12 6.76
CA ASP A 141 -14.72 17.07 7.77
C ASP A 141 -15.22 16.73 9.20
N ASN A 142 -16.08 15.72 9.34
CA ASN A 142 -16.57 15.29 10.66
C ASN A 142 -15.43 14.71 11.48
N GLN A 143 -15.40 15.05 12.77
CA GLN A 143 -14.46 14.45 13.71
C GLN A 143 -14.87 13.01 14.02
N ILE A 144 -13.92 12.09 13.94
CA ILE A 144 -14.09 10.69 14.29
C ILE A 144 -13.09 10.26 15.36
N GLY A 145 -13.60 9.86 16.52
CA GLY A 145 -12.78 9.27 17.58
C GLY A 145 -11.91 10.27 18.35
N VAL A 146 -10.59 10.03 18.33
CA VAL A 146 -9.60 10.58 19.27
C VAL A 146 -8.88 11.79 18.66
N ASP A 147 -8.49 12.75 19.50
CA ASP A 147 -7.66 13.92 19.16
C ASP A 147 -8.18 14.77 17.98
N ASP A 148 -9.50 14.98 17.92
CA ASP A 148 -10.14 15.84 16.90
C ASP A 148 -9.87 15.39 15.43
N THR A 149 -9.48 14.13 15.21
CA THR A 149 -9.15 13.57 13.89
C THR A 149 -10.37 13.63 12.98
N THR A 150 -10.26 14.20 11.78
CA THR A 150 -11.36 14.20 10.80
C THR A 150 -11.46 12.88 10.04
N MET A 151 -12.63 12.59 9.46
CA MET A 151 -12.83 11.43 8.60
C MET A 151 -11.81 11.40 7.45
N GLN A 152 -11.48 12.56 6.88
CA GLN A 152 -10.44 12.69 5.86
C GLN A 152 -9.04 12.29 6.36
N GLN A 153 -8.65 12.69 7.57
CA GLN A 153 -7.37 12.31 8.16
C GLN A 153 -7.34 10.83 8.51
N ALA A 154 -8.46 10.32 9.03
CA ALA A 154 -8.61 8.92 9.42
C ALA A 154 -8.41 7.95 8.24
N PHE A 155 -8.85 8.32 7.04
CA PHE A 155 -8.53 7.56 5.82
C PHE A 155 -7.03 7.28 5.71
N PHE A 156 -6.20 8.33 5.76
CA PHE A 156 -4.75 8.19 5.60
C PHE A 156 -4.11 7.45 6.77
N TYR A 157 -4.61 7.64 7.99
CA TYR A 157 -4.14 6.85 9.12
C TYR A 157 -4.45 5.37 8.95
N PHE A 158 -5.68 4.99 8.61
CA PHE A 158 -6.06 3.59 8.52
C PHE A 158 -5.39 2.86 7.36
N THR A 159 -5.24 3.48 6.19
CA THR A 159 -4.51 2.86 5.08
C THR A 159 -3.02 2.71 5.40
N SER A 160 -2.44 3.62 6.20
CA SER A 160 -1.03 3.51 6.63
C SER A 160 -0.76 2.34 7.60
N ILE A 161 -1.74 1.94 8.41
CA ILE A 161 -1.59 0.86 9.41
C ILE A 161 -1.20 -0.47 8.74
N PHE A 162 -1.63 -0.69 7.49
CA PHE A 162 -1.28 -1.88 6.73
C PHE A 162 0.25 -2.07 6.58
N HIS A 163 0.99 -0.96 6.55
CA HIS A 163 2.44 -0.93 6.33
C HIS A 163 3.23 -0.68 7.62
N CYS A 164 2.58 -0.70 8.78
CA CYS A 164 3.27 -0.59 10.06
C CYS A 164 4.15 -1.82 10.30
N GLU A 165 5.46 -1.63 10.17
CA GLU A 165 6.47 -2.67 10.36
C GLU A 165 7.37 -2.34 11.57
N HIS A 166 7.65 -3.35 12.40
CA HIS A 166 8.68 -3.24 13.44
C HIS A 166 9.95 -3.90 12.92
N SER A 167 10.81 -3.13 12.24
CA SER A 167 12.05 -3.72 11.70
C SER A 167 13.14 -2.68 11.45
N GLU A 168 14.27 -2.86 12.14
CA GLU A 168 15.57 -2.29 11.78
C GLU A 168 16.33 -3.18 10.78
N ASN A 169 15.74 -4.31 10.35
CA ASN A 169 16.42 -5.25 9.46
C ASN A 169 16.62 -4.66 8.07
N THR A 170 17.69 -5.10 7.39
CA THR A 170 18.11 -4.66 6.05
C THR A 170 17.48 -5.47 4.91
N HIS A 171 16.57 -6.40 5.22
CA HIS A 171 16.04 -7.38 4.25
C HIS A 171 15.25 -6.78 3.09
N TRP A 172 14.84 -5.52 3.18
CA TRP A 172 14.11 -4.79 2.13
C TRP A 172 14.87 -4.69 0.81
N ILE A 173 16.22 -4.70 0.84
CA ILE A 173 17.07 -4.50 -0.34
C ILE A 173 16.88 -5.60 -1.42
N LYS A 174 16.21 -6.71 -1.08
CA LYS A 174 15.90 -7.81 -2.00
C LYS A 174 14.40 -8.00 -2.22
N ASP A 175 13.56 -7.18 -1.58
CA ASP A 175 12.12 -7.20 -1.77
C ASP A 175 11.76 -6.54 -3.11
N THR A 176 10.67 -6.98 -3.74
CA THR A 176 10.13 -6.31 -4.94
C THR A 176 9.39 -5.03 -4.59
N HIS A 177 8.94 -4.89 -3.36
CA HIS A 177 8.25 -3.71 -2.87
C HIS A 177 9.23 -2.69 -2.29
N SER A 178 8.83 -1.43 -2.33
CA SER A 178 9.43 -0.40 -1.47
C SER A 178 9.19 -0.73 0.00
N ARG A 179 10.05 -0.21 0.88
CA ARG A 179 9.87 -0.30 2.33
C ARG A 179 8.51 0.30 2.73
N GLY A 180 7.82 -0.27 3.71
CA GLY A 180 6.46 0.16 4.09
C GLY A 180 6.34 1.67 4.39
N SER A 181 7.33 2.25 5.08
CA SER A 181 7.38 3.70 5.33
C SER A 181 7.54 4.55 4.07
N VAL A 182 8.25 4.06 3.05
CA VAL A 182 8.33 4.74 1.75
C VAL A 182 7.02 4.59 0.99
N ARG A 183 6.44 3.38 0.95
CA ARG A 183 5.15 3.11 0.28
C ARG A 183 4.07 4.09 0.73
N VAL A 184 3.88 4.22 2.04
CA VAL A 184 2.87 5.12 2.63
C VAL A 184 3.14 6.59 2.33
N ASN A 185 4.36 7.07 2.59
CA ASN A 185 4.63 8.50 2.50
C ASN A 185 4.78 9.00 1.05
N ALA A 186 5.32 8.16 0.16
CA ALA A 186 5.47 8.51 -1.25
C ALA A 186 4.11 8.70 -1.93
N VAL A 187 3.15 7.78 -1.73
CA VAL A 187 1.81 7.94 -2.30
C VAL A 187 1.05 9.10 -1.65
N ALA A 188 1.10 9.22 -0.31
CA ALA A 188 0.36 10.25 0.40
C ALA A 188 0.81 11.66 0.01
N SER A 189 2.12 11.89 -0.14
CA SER A 189 2.64 13.18 -0.59
C SER A 189 2.19 13.55 -2.02
N LEU A 190 1.93 12.57 -2.89
CA LEU A 190 1.41 12.81 -4.24
C LEU A 190 -0.08 13.19 -4.29
N MET A 191 -0.79 13.13 -3.17
CA MET A 191 -2.23 13.39 -3.09
C MET A 191 -2.47 14.80 -2.51
N PRO A 192 -2.99 15.76 -3.31
CA PRO A 192 -3.38 17.08 -2.79
C PRO A 192 -4.34 17.00 -1.59
N GLU A 193 -5.14 15.94 -1.54
CA GLU A 193 -6.10 15.68 -0.48
C GLU A 193 -5.42 15.38 0.85
N PHE A 194 -4.25 14.72 0.83
CA PHE A 194 -3.41 14.55 2.01
C PHE A 194 -2.89 15.90 2.49
N SER A 195 -2.30 16.69 1.58
CA SER A 195 -1.78 18.02 1.93
C SER A 195 -2.85 18.93 2.51
N LYS A 196 -4.09 18.84 1.99
CA LYS A 196 -5.25 19.54 2.53
C LYS A 196 -5.64 19.03 3.92
N ALA A 197 -5.79 17.72 4.10
CA ALA A 197 -6.21 17.10 5.36
C ALA A 197 -5.26 17.42 6.52
N PHE A 198 -3.96 17.46 6.25
CA PHE A 198 -2.91 17.72 7.24
C PHE A 198 -2.38 19.16 7.22
N LYS A 199 -2.95 20.03 6.38
CA LYS A 199 -2.58 21.45 6.25
C LYS A 199 -1.07 21.64 6.02
N CYS A 200 -0.48 20.82 5.16
CA CYS A 200 0.94 20.89 4.83
C CYS A 200 1.31 22.27 4.27
N LYS A 201 2.49 22.75 4.62
CA LYS A 201 3.03 24.08 4.27
C LYS A 201 4.27 23.95 3.38
N ALA A 202 4.61 25.03 2.70
CA ALA A 202 5.83 25.11 1.90
C ALA A 202 7.06 24.74 2.75
N GLY A 203 7.86 23.80 2.27
CA GLY A 203 9.02 23.25 2.96
C GLY A 203 8.75 21.97 3.77
N ASP A 204 7.49 21.58 3.97
CA ASP A 204 7.16 20.28 4.57
C ASP A 204 7.56 19.14 3.61
N LYS A 205 8.18 18.08 4.14
CA LYS A 205 8.60 16.91 3.35
C LYS A 205 7.45 16.21 2.62
N MET A 206 6.25 16.31 3.19
CA MET A 206 5.04 15.70 2.64
C MET A 206 4.29 16.60 1.66
N LEU A 207 4.76 17.83 1.44
CA LEU A 207 4.25 18.70 0.39
C LEU A 207 5.21 18.64 -0.80
N THR A 208 4.80 17.96 -1.86
CA THR A 208 5.59 17.90 -3.09
C THR A 208 4.95 18.72 -4.21
N GLU A 209 5.80 19.40 -4.99
CA GLU A 209 5.39 20.02 -6.25
C GLU A 209 5.06 18.95 -7.32
N THR A 210 5.45 17.70 -7.09
CA THR A 210 5.19 16.52 -7.94
C THR A 210 3.82 15.90 -7.74
N ALA A 211 2.84 16.59 -7.12
CA ALA A 211 1.43 16.17 -7.03
C ALA A 211 0.73 15.86 -8.38
N LYS A 212 1.50 15.82 -9.47
CA LYS A 212 1.15 15.52 -10.85
C LYS A 212 1.63 14.15 -11.36
N CYS A 213 2.37 13.34 -10.57
CA CYS A 213 2.75 11.99 -11.02
C CYS A 213 1.52 11.06 -10.98
N LYS A 214 0.58 11.28 -11.90
CA LYS A 214 -0.54 10.39 -12.24
C LYS A 214 -0.16 9.64 -13.51
N ILE A 215 -0.20 8.32 -13.45
CA ILE A 215 0.14 7.45 -14.57
C ILE A 215 -1.13 7.10 -15.35
N PHE A 216 -2.18 6.71 -14.65
CA PHE A 216 -3.44 6.27 -15.25
C PHE A 216 -4.59 7.27 -15.01
N GLY A 217 -5.55 7.33 -15.94
CA GLY A 217 -6.81 8.08 -15.77
C GLY A 217 -6.74 9.61 -15.80
N GLN A 218 -5.58 10.23 -16.11
CA GLN A 218 -5.43 11.70 -16.05
C GLN A 218 -6.26 12.45 -17.11
N ASP A 219 -6.76 11.76 -18.14
CA ASP A 219 -7.58 12.30 -19.24
C ASP A 219 -8.68 11.31 -19.71
N ALA A 220 -9.05 10.33 -18.86
CA ALA A 220 -10.03 9.29 -19.18
C ALA A 220 -11.47 9.72 -18.90
#